data_AF-A0A950LD49-F1
#
_entry.id   AF-A0A950LD49-F1
#
_cell.length_a   1.000
_cell.length_b   1.000
_cell.length_c   1.000
_cell.angle_alpha   90.00
_cell.angle_beta   90.00
_cell.angle_gamma   90.00
#
_symmetry.space_group_name_H-M   'P 1'
#
loop_
_entity.id
_entity.type
_entity.pdbx_description
1 polymer ?
#
loop_
_entity_poly.entity_id
_entity_poly.type
_entity_poly.pdbx_seq_one_letter_code
_entity_poly.pdbx_strand_id
1 'polypeptide(L)'
;MFFGPLTASQYETFVTNTYSGPAGPGGASGTAAAVLAKYPVHAYPSPSLAYVAEQTDPTACRARHLNMLVDQWVPLWAYEFEDRHAPWYFPPLSFPHGAAHTIDIQFLFPNWHGGPLGRRHSLTAEEQELSDELVAAWTSFMYSGNPILHGNEPWPQFTGSSEKYLAENVPSLSTPSDGYFSAEHNCAFWDKILIYTTPST
;
A
#
# COMPACT_ATOMS: atom_id res chain seq x y z
N MET A 1 11.10 -11.10 -12.64
CA MET A 1 11.23 -11.09 -11.16
C MET A 1 12.70 -11.16 -10.83
N PHE A 2 13.26 -10.08 -10.30
CA PHE A 2 14.64 -10.07 -9.82
C PHE A 2 14.67 -10.63 -8.39
N PHE A 3 15.52 -11.62 -8.12
CA PHE A 3 15.67 -12.27 -6.81
C PHE A 3 16.89 -11.76 -6.02
N GLY A 4 17.52 -10.67 -6.45
CA GLY A 4 18.70 -10.09 -5.82
C GLY A 4 18.58 -8.58 -5.60
N PRO A 5 19.39 -8.01 -4.68
CA PRO A 5 19.38 -6.58 -4.41
C PRO A 5 19.85 -5.79 -5.64
N LEU A 6 19.20 -4.66 -5.90
CA LEU A 6 19.58 -3.76 -6.98
C LEU A 6 20.86 -3.00 -6.64
N THR A 7 21.68 -2.75 -7.66
CA THR A 7 22.71 -1.70 -7.60
C THR A 7 22.09 -0.32 -7.88
N ALA A 8 22.80 0.75 -7.53
CA ALA A 8 22.35 2.12 -7.83
C ALA A 8 22.15 2.35 -9.34
N SER A 9 23.07 1.84 -10.18
CA SER A 9 22.95 1.94 -11.64
C SER A 9 21.77 1.15 -12.20
N GLN A 10 21.46 -0.02 -11.63
CA GLN A 10 20.26 -0.79 -12.00
C GLN A 10 18.99 -0.04 -11.64
N TYR A 11 18.92 0.55 -10.44
CA TYR A 11 17.81 1.39 -10.02
C TYR A 11 17.58 2.56 -10.99
N GLU A 12 18.62 3.33 -11.30
CA GLU A 12 18.55 4.46 -12.23
C GLU A 12 18.08 4.04 -13.63
N THR A 13 18.59 2.89 -14.11
CA THR A 13 18.18 2.32 -15.40
C THR A 13 16.71 1.94 -15.41
N PHE A 14 16.21 1.32 -14.33
CA PHE A 14 14.81 0.91 -14.24
C PHE A 14 13.85 2.09 -14.15
N VAL A 15 14.16 3.10 -13.35
CA VAL A 15 13.37 4.34 -13.31
C VAL A 15 13.39 4.99 -14.70
N THR A 16 14.55 5.13 -15.32
CA THR A 16 14.65 5.71 -16.66
C THR A 16 13.80 4.96 -17.68
N ASN A 17 13.85 3.62 -17.70
CA ASN A 17 13.07 2.82 -18.63
C ASN A 17 11.56 2.88 -18.36
N THR A 18 11.15 2.96 -17.08
CA THR A 18 9.75 3.05 -16.67
C THR A 18 9.12 4.38 -17.10
N TYR A 19 9.88 5.47 -17.01
CA TYR A 19 9.35 6.84 -17.15
C TYR A 19 9.79 7.59 -18.42
N SER A 20 10.50 6.95 -19.35
CA SER A 20 10.91 7.55 -20.64
C SER A 20 10.00 7.22 -21.82
N GLY A 21 9.10 6.23 -21.67
CA GLY A 21 8.15 5.84 -22.73
C GLY A 21 6.83 6.62 -22.66
N PRO A 22 6.06 6.68 -23.77
CA PRO A 22 4.72 7.29 -23.80
C PRO A 22 3.68 6.56 -22.93
N ALA A 23 4.03 5.38 -22.40
CA ALA A 23 3.18 4.53 -21.56
C ALA A 23 3.58 4.51 -20.07
N GLY A 24 4.64 5.24 -19.67
CA GLY A 24 4.95 5.41 -18.26
C GLY A 24 3.90 6.29 -17.56
N PRO A 25 3.77 6.25 -16.21
CA PRO A 25 2.77 7.02 -15.45
C PRO A 25 2.68 8.53 -15.74
N GLY A 26 3.64 9.11 -16.46
CA GLY A 26 3.59 10.51 -16.91
C GLY A 26 3.83 10.73 -18.40
N GLY A 27 4.25 9.74 -19.20
CA GLY A 27 4.47 9.80 -20.67
C GLY A 27 5.34 10.94 -21.23
N ALA A 28 5.75 11.90 -20.39
CA ALA A 28 6.23 13.21 -20.74
C ALA A 28 7.73 13.31 -20.48
N SER A 29 8.41 14.07 -21.35
CA SER A 29 9.83 14.37 -21.22
C SER A 29 10.15 14.95 -19.83
N GLY A 30 11.20 14.44 -19.18
CA GLY A 30 11.64 14.90 -17.85
C GLY A 30 11.06 14.12 -16.65
N THR A 31 10.06 13.26 -16.86
CA THR A 31 9.45 12.47 -15.75
C THR A 31 10.47 11.63 -15.01
N ALA A 32 11.31 10.86 -15.72
CA ALA A 32 12.34 10.03 -15.10
C ALA A 32 13.30 10.83 -14.21
N ALA A 33 13.72 12.01 -14.65
CA ALA A 33 14.60 12.88 -13.87
C ALA A 33 13.92 13.41 -12.61
N ALA A 34 12.63 13.78 -12.71
CA ALA A 34 11.85 14.21 -11.56
C ALA A 34 11.67 13.08 -10.53
N VAL A 35 11.43 11.85 -10.99
CA VAL A 35 11.33 10.67 -10.12
C VAL A 35 12.65 10.38 -9.42
N LEU A 36 13.77 10.36 -10.14
CA LEU A 36 15.09 10.15 -9.52
C LEU A 36 15.46 11.25 -8.51
N ALA A 37 15.02 12.49 -8.76
CA ALA A 37 15.20 13.59 -7.81
C ALA A 37 14.32 13.45 -6.56
N LYS A 38 13.12 12.87 -6.71
CA LYS A 38 12.20 12.64 -5.59
C LYS A 38 12.57 11.42 -4.76
N TYR A 39 13.11 10.37 -5.40
CA TYR A 39 13.54 9.11 -4.81
C TYR A 39 15.06 8.92 -4.93
N PRO A 40 15.90 9.80 -4.36
CA PRO A 40 17.34 9.68 -4.50
C PRO A 40 17.83 8.41 -3.79
N VAL A 41 18.58 7.56 -4.48
CA VAL A 41 19.01 6.24 -3.97
C VAL A 41 19.74 6.31 -2.61
N HIS A 42 20.45 7.40 -2.34
CA HIS A 42 21.20 7.61 -1.10
C HIS A 42 20.32 7.95 0.11
N ALA A 43 19.04 8.28 -0.10
CA ALA A 43 18.07 8.49 0.98
C ALA A 43 17.44 7.18 1.48
N TYR A 44 17.76 6.04 0.85
CA TYR A 44 17.21 4.74 1.20
C TYR A 44 18.30 3.78 1.69
N PRO A 45 17.97 2.82 2.58
CA PRO A 45 18.95 1.83 3.06
C PRO A 45 19.51 0.92 1.95
N SER A 46 18.80 0.79 0.83
CA SER A 46 19.31 0.08 -0.35
C SER A 46 18.62 0.57 -1.64
N PRO A 47 19.24 0.37 -2.82
CA PRO A 47 18.60 0.69 -4.10
C PRO A 47 17.31 -0.10 -4.35
N SER A 48 17.19 -1.32 -3.81
CA SER A 48 15.94 -2.08 -3.86
C SER A 48 14.81 -1.39 -3.11
N LEU A 49 15.08 -0.78 -1.95
CA LEU A 49 14.05 -0.07 -1.18
C LEU A 49 13.66 1.27 -1.83
N ALA A 50 14.61 1.97 -2.46
CA ALA A 50 14.29 3.13 -3.29
C ALA A 50 13.37 2.75 -4.46
N TYR A 51 13.67 1.64 -5.14
CA TYR A 51 12.84 1.10 -6.22
C TYR A 51 11.45 0.68 -5.74
N VAL A 52 11.34 0.01 -4.59
CA VAL A 52 10.05 -0.40 -4.02
C VAL A 52 9.19 0.82 -3.73
N ALA A 53 9.70 1.79 -2.97
CA ALA A 53 8.96 3.01 -2.62
C ALA A 53 8.47 3.74 -3.88
N GLU A 54 9.37 3.94 -4.84
CA GLU A 54 9.08 4.61 -6.10
C GLU A 54 7.99 3.90 -6.93
N GLN A 55 7.95 2.57 -6.91
CA GLN A 55 6.94 1.78 -7.64
C GLN A 55 5.59 1.68 -6.90
N THR A 56 5.60 1.68 -5.57
CA THR A 56 4.38 1.47 -4.76
C THR A 56 3.63 2.76 -4.47
N ASP A 57 4.35 3.85 -4.21
CA ASP A 57 3.77 5.18 -3.93
C ASP A 57 2.76 5.66 -4.99
N PRO A 58 3.02 5.60 -6.32
CA PRO A 58 2.03 6.01 -7.31
C PRO A 58 0.78 5.12 -7.29
N THR A 59 0.89 3.87 -6.84
CA THR A 59 -0.27 2.97 -6.70
C THR A 59 -1.12 3.38 -5.49
N ALA A 60 -0.48 3.67 -4.35
CA ALA A 60 -1.17 4.21 -3.17
C ALA A 60 -1.87 5.53 -3.47
N CYS A 61 -1.22 6.45 -4.19
CA CYS A 61 -1.82 7.74 -4.57
C CYS A 61 -2.97 7.60 -5.58
N ARG A 62 -2.92 6.62 -6.49
CA ARG A 62 -4.07 6.29 -7.34
C ARG A 62 -5.24 5.73 -6.53
N ALA A 63 -5.00 4.87 -5.55
CA ALA A 63 -6.04 4.34 -4.67
C ALA A 63 -6.69 5.48 -3.85
N ARG A 64 -5.88 6.39 -3.28
CA ARG A 64 -6.36 7.61 -2.63
C ARG A 64 -7.24 8.45 -3.55
N HIS A 65 -6.79 8.71 -4.79
CA HIS A 65 -7.60 9.46 -5.75
C HIS A 65 -8.94 8.77 -6.05
N LEU A 66 -8.93 7.44 -6.22
CA LEU A 66 -10.17 6.68 -6.41
C LEU A 66 -11.10 6.79 -5.21
N ASN A 67 -10.57 6.72 -3.98
CA ASN A 67 -11.37 6.89 -2.77
C ASN A 67 -12.10 8.25 -2.76
N MET A 68 -11.38 9.33 -3.07
CA MET A 68 -11.95 10.69 -3.17
C MET A 68 -12.95 10.86 -4.31
N LEU A 69 -12.87 10.06 -5.37
CA LEU A 69 -13.86 10.09 -6.44
C LEU A 69 -15.13 9.32 -6.09
N VAL A 70 -15.01 8.26 -5.30
CA VAL A 70 -16.09 7.31 -5.01
C VAL A 70 -16.87 7.69 -3.75
N ASP A 71 -16.23 8.33 -2.77
CA ASP A 71 -16.85 8.69 -1.48
C ASP A 71 -18.09 9.59 -1.62
N GLN A 72 -18.16 10.41 -2.67
CA GLN A 72 -19.31 11.27 -2.97
C GLN A 72 -20.55 10.49 -3.44
N TRP A 73 -20.39 9.21 -3.81
CA TRP A 73 -21.46 8.38 -4.38
C TRP A 73 -21.91 7.25 -3.46
N VAL A 74 -21.01 6.73 -2.64
CA VAL A 74 -21.29 5.60 -1.73
C VAL A 74 -20.57 5.78 -0.40
N PRO A 75 -21.12 5.26 0.71
CA PRO A 75 -20.35 5.10 1.94
C PRO A 75 -19.07 4.30 1.67
N LEU A 76 -17.93 4.83 2.11
CA LEU A 76 -16.60 4.29 1.82
C LEU A 76 -15.81 4.11 3.11
N TRP A 77 -15.04 3.04 3.18
CA TRP A 77 -14.12 2.74 4.27
C TRP A 77 -12.78 2.34 3.65
N ALA A 78 -11.74 3.09 3.95
CA ALA A 78 -10.41 2.91 3.39
C ALA A 78 -9.47 2.32 4.45
N TYR A 79 -8.59 1.42 4.05
CA TYR A 79 -7.57 0.85 4.93
C TYR A 79 -6.22 0.73 4.21
N GLU A 80 -5.16 0.65 4.99
CA GLU A 80 -3.81 0.27 4.58
C GLU A 80 -3.27 -0.78 5.56
N PHE A 81 -2.75 -1.89 5.03
CA PHE A 81 -2.03 -2.86 5.85
C PHE A 81 -0.57 -2.42 6.01
N GLU A 82 -0.17 -2.15 7.25
CA GLU A 82 1.11 -1.52 7.58
C GLU A 82 2.06 -2.43 8.38
N ASP A 83 1.66 -3.65 8.75
CA ASP A 83 2.55 -4.55 9.49
C ASP A 83 3.73 -5.01 8.63
N ARG A 84 4.89 -4.39 8.89
CA ARG A 84 6.15 -4.65 8.19
C ARG A 84 6.84 -5.94 8.63
N HIS A 85 6.36 -6.58 9.70
CA HIS A 85 6.93 -7.78 10.29
C HIS A 85 6.00 -9.00 10.16
N ALA A 86 4.87 -8.84 9.48
CA ALA A 86 3.92 -9.92 9.20
C ALA A 86 4.60 -11.19 8.70
N PRO A 87 4.10 -12.40 9.04
CA PRO A 87 4.84 -13.64 8.78
C PRO A 87 5.06 -13.88 7.29
N TRP A 88 6.32 -14.00 6.88
CA TRP A 88 6.68 -14.24 5.48
C TRP A 88 6.47 -15.70 5.08
N TYR A 89 5.46 -15.95 4.24
CA TYR A 89 5.10 -17.30 3.80
C TYR A 89 5.78 -17.78 2.51
N PHE A 90 6.62 -16.99 1.85
CA PHE A 90 7.32 -17.38 0.61
C PHE A 90 8.78 -17.83 0.89
N PRO A 91 9.53 -18.32 -0.12
CA PRO A 91 10.96 -18.58 0.04
C PRO A 91 11.74 -17.37 0.58
N PRO A 92 12.83 -17.57 1.32
CA PRO A 92 13.59 -16.48 1.95
C PRO A 92 14.02 -15.39 0.96
N LEU A 93 13.90 -14.14 1.38
CA LEU A 93 14.37 -12.97 0.63
C LEU A 93 15.74 -12.50 1.12
N SER A 94 16.46 -11.82 0.24
CA SER A 94 17.75 -11.18 0.54
C SER A 94 17.63 -9.76 1.10
N PHE A 95 16.40 -9.27 1.28
CA PHE A 95 16.07 -7.93 1.76
C PHE A 95 14.78 -7.96 2.59
N PRO A 96 14.50 -6.96 3.43
CA PRO A 96 13.27 -6.89 4.21
C PRO A 96 12.03 -6.82 3.33
N HIS A 97 11.02 -7.66 3.57
CA HIS A 97 9.79 -7.69 2.77
C HIS A 97 8.83 -6.55 3.10
N GLY A 98 8.82 -6.06 4.35
CA GLY A 98 7.85 -5.07 4.82
C GLY A 98 6.42 -5.59 4.71
N ALA A 99 5.46 -4.67 4.62
CA ALA A 99 4.05 -4.97 4.34
C ALA A 99 3.88 -5.36 2.86
N ALA A 100 4.30 -6.58 2.53
CA ALA A 100 4.38 -7.04 1.15
C ALA A 100 2.99 -7.33 0.56
N HIS A 101 2.89 -7.26 -0.78
CA HIS A 101 1.67 -7.60 -1.50
C HIS A 101 1.14 -8.99 -1.07
N THR A 102 -0.15 -9.07 -0.74
CA THR A 102 -0.91 -10.25 -0.26
C THR A 102 -0.62 -10.74 1.15
N ILE A 103 0.34 -10.15 1.87
CA ILE A 103 0.78 -10.64 3.19
C ILE A 103 -0.34 -10.58 4.25
N ASP A 104 -1.30 -9.69 4.06
CA ASP A 104 -2.50 -9.45 4.87
C ASP A 104 -3.51 -10.61 4.80
N ILE A 105 -3.58 -11.33 3.68
CA ILE A 105 -4.59 -12.39 3.45
C ILE A 105 -4.52 -13.49 4.53
N GLN A 106 -3.34 -13.75 5.09
CA GLN A 106 -3.18 -14.76 6.15
C GLN A 106 -3.87 -14.40 7.47
N PHE A 107 -4.16 -13.12 7.70
CA PHE A 107 -4.89 -12.65 8.87
C PHE A 107 -6.40 -12.86 8.71
N LEU A 108 -6.90 -12.94 7.47
CA LEU A 108 -8.33 -13.15 7.18
C LEU A 108 -8.67 -14.62 6.97
N PHE A 109 -7.76 -15.40 6.39
CA PHE A 109 -8.03 -16.77 5.97
C PHE A 109 -7.08 -17.76 6.65
N PRO A 110 -7.57 -18.49 7.67
CA PRO A 110 -6.79 -19.53 8.32
C PRO A 110 -6.23 -20.52 7.29
N ASN A 111 -4.96 -20.88 7.46
CA ASN A 111 -4.20 -21.76 6.56
C ASN A 111 -3.78 -21.16 5.21
N TRP A 112 -3.96 -19.87 4.95
CA TRP A 112 -3.38 -19.23 3.78
C TRP A 112 -1.85 -19.36 3.78
N HIS A 113 -1.27 -19.54 2.59
CA HIS A 113 0.17 -19.71 2.43
C HIS A 113 0.67 -19.23 1.06
N GLY A 114 -0.01 -18.28 0.41
CA GLY A 114 0.48 -17.62 -0.82
C GLY A 114 0.58 -18.46 -2.09
N GLY A 115 0.29 -19.76 -2.04
CA GLY A 115 0.34 -20.68 -3.19
C GLY A 115 1.28 -21.88 -2.99
N PRO A 116 1.54 -22.67 -4.05
CA PRO A 116 2.18 -23.99 -3.94
C PRO A 116 3.57 -24.00 -3.30
N LEU A 117 4.32 -22.91 -3.39
CA LEU A 117 5.67 -22.78 -2.82
C LEU A 117 5.68 -22.15 -1.43
N GLY A 118 4.55 -21.64 -0.96
CA GLY A 118 4.51 -20.97 0.32
C GLY A 118 4.18 -21.92 1.47
N ARG A 119 4.47 -21.46 2.69
CA ARG A 119 4.38 -22.21 3.93
C ARG A 119 3.38 -21.54 4.85
N ARG A 120 2.67 -22.35 5.65
CA ARG A 120 1.78 -21.82 6.68
C ARG A 120 2.63 -21.34 7.85
N HIS A 121 2.21 -20.23 8.44
CA HIS A 121 2.79 -19.68 9.66
C HIS A 121 1.70 -19.61 10.72
N SER A 122 2.09 -19.85 11.97
CA SER A 122 1.23 -19.54 13.10
C SER A 122 1.39 -18.07 13.44
N LEU A 123 0.29 -17.39 13.70
CA LEU A 123 0.30 -16.01 14.19
C LEU A 123 0.79 -15.98 15.64
N THR A 124 1.51 -14.92 16.00
CA THR A 124 1.79 -14.52 17.38
C THR A 124 0.50 -14.09 18.09
N ALA A 125 0.57 -13.81 19.39
CA ALA A 125 -0.61 -13.38 20.14
C ALA A 125 -1.15 -12.04 19.60
N GLU A 126 -0.27 -11.08 19.36
CA GLU A 126 -0.62 -9.75 18.87
C GLU A 126 -1.10 -9.80 17.40
N GLU A 127 -0.51 -10.67 16.56
CA GLU A 127 -1.02 -10.91 15.21
C GLU A 127 -2.39 -11.61 15.20
N GLN A 128 -2.65 -12.48 16.18
CA GLN A 128 -3.97 -13.11 16.34
C GLN A 128 -5.02 -12.08 16.79
N GLU A 129 -4.67 -11.14 17.66
CA GLU A 129 -5.56 -10.02 18.02
C GLU A 129 -5.91 -9.18 16.78
N LEU A 130 -4.91 -8.82 15.98
CA LEU A 130 -5.15 -8.14 14.70
C LEU A 130 -6.05 -8.99 13.77
N SER A 131 -5.77 -10.29 13.62
CA SER A 131 -6.57 -11.22 12.82
C SER A 131 -8.04 -11.23 13.26
N ASP A 132 -8.31 -11.30 14.56
CA ASP A 132 -9.66 -11.29 15.11
C ASP A 132 -10.37 -9.94 14.83
N GLU A 133 -9.67 -8.81 14.97
CA GLU A 133 -10.21 -7.48 14.65
C GLU A 133 -10.55 -7.34 13.15
N LEU A 134 -9.66 -7.79 12.26
CA LEU A 134 -9.89 -7.72 10.82
C LEU A 134 -11.06 -8.63 10.40
N VAL A 135 -11.14 -9.85 10.92
CA VAL A 135 -12.26 -10.77 10.64
C VAL A 135 -13.58 -10.17 11.14
N ALA A 136 -13.60 -9.60 12.34
CA ALA A 136 -14.78 -8.93 12.88
C ALA A 136 -15.21 -7.75 12.00
N ALA A 137 -14.28 -6.91 11.55
CA ALA A 137 -14.58 -5.76 10.72
C ALA A 137 -15.15 -6.16 9.35
N TRP A 138 -14.48 -7.08 8.64
CA TRP A 138 -14.91 -7.55 7.32
C TRP A 138 -16.26 -8.27 7.36
N THR A 139 -16.52 -9.10 8.37
CA THR A 139 -17.82 -9.78 8.51
C THR A 139 -18.96 -8.82 8.82
N SER A 140 -18.68 -7.75 9.55
CA SER A 140 -19.65 -6.69 9.86
C SER A 140 -20.02 -5.85 8.64
N PHE A 141 -19.00 -5.50 7.84
CA PHE A 141 -19.21 -4.85 6.57
C PHE A 141 -20.06 -5.70 5.64
N MET A 142 -19.78 -7.01 5.54
CA MET A 142 -20.58 -7.94 4.75
C MET A 142 -22.04 -8.06 5.21
N TYR A 143 -22.29 -7.96 6.52
CA TYR A 143 -23.64 -8.07 7.08
C TYR A 143 -24.46 -6.78 6.95
N SER A 144 -23.85 -5.63 7.19
CA SER A 144 -24.56 -4.35 7.40
C SER A 144 -24.11 -3.21 6.49
N GLY A 145 -23.04 -3.39 5.74
CA GLY A 145 -22.35 -2.32 5.03
C GLY A 145 -21.51 -1.41 5.93
N ASN A 146 -21.38 -1.70 7.23
CA ASN A 146 -20.57 -0.94 8.19
C ASN A 146 -19.58 -1.87 8.90
N PRO A 147 -18.26 -1.60 8.87
CA PRO A 147 -17.25 -2.46 9.51
C PRO A 147 -17.19 -2.34 11.04
N ILE A 148 -18.04 -1.54 11.68
CA ILE A 148 -18.02 -1.29 13.13
C ILE A 148 -18.94 -2.26 13.88
N LEU A 149 -18.40 -3.03 14.82
CA LEU A 149 -19.16 -3.75 15.85
C LEU A 149 -19.00 -3.06 17.20
N HIS A 150 -20.09 -2.48 17.70
CA HIS A 150 -20.28 -2.05 19.08
C HIS A 150 -19.14 -1.21 19.71
N GLY A 151 -19.33 0.11 19.71
CA GLY A 151 -18.79 1.00 20.76
C GLY A 151 -17.42 1.61 20.51
N ASN A 152 -16.62 1.11 19.56
CA ASN A 152 -15.39 1.76 19.10
C ASN A 152 -15.27 1.67 17.57
N GLU A 153 -14.88 2.79 16.94
CA GLU A 153 -14.65 2.89 15.50
C GLU A 153 -13.14 2.92 15.19
N PRO A 154 -12.42 1.78 15.17
CA PRO A 154 -11.07 1.81 14.63
C PRO A 154 -11.09 2.06 13.12
N TRP A 155 -12.18 1.69 12.43
CA TRP A 155 -12.34 1.90 11.00
C TRP A 155 -13.31 3.05 10.68
N PRO A 156 -12.81 4.29 10.60
CA PRO A 156 -13.65 5.45 10.30
C PRO A 156 -14.18 5.40 8.88
N GLN A 157 -15.37 5.95 8.67
CA GLN A 157 -15.85 6.21 7.32
C GLN A 157 -14.93 7.22 6.63
N PHE A 158 -14.46 6.88 5.44
CA PHE A 158 -13.72 7.77 4.57
C PHE A 158 -14.69 8.75 3.92
N THR A 159 -14.44 10.04 4.14
CA THR A 159 -15.14 11.15 3.49
C THR A 159 -14.13 12.24 3.22
N GLY A 160 -14.36 13.13 2.24
CA GLY A 160 -13.53 14.33 2.05
C GLY A 160 -13.41 15.26 3.27
N SER A 161 -14.17 15.02 4.35
CA SER A 161 -14.11 15.80 5.61
C SER A 161 -13.39 15.09 6.76
N SER A 162 -13.42 13.75 6.80
CA SER A 162 -12.72 12.94 7.79
C SER A 162 -11.36 12.50 7.26
N GLU A 163 -11.30 12.13 5.98
CA GLU A 163 -10.17 11.59 5.21
C GLU A 163 -9.27 10.69 6.08
N LYS A 164 -9.87 9.82 6.89
CA LYS A 164 -9.12 8.90 7.75
C LYS A 164 -9.10 7.52 7.14
N TYR A 165 -7.97 6.86 7.30
CA TYR A 165 -7.76 5.47 6.92
C TYR A 165 -7.75 4.61 8.18
N LEU A 166 -8.09 3.33 8.04
CA LEU A 166 -7.68 2.33 9.00
C LEU A 166 -6.25 1.87 8.66
N ALA A 167 -5.31 2.04 9.56
CA ALA A 167 -3.99 1.40 9.43
C ALA A 167 -4.01 0.09 10.22
N GLU A 168 -3.85 -1.03 9.50
CA GLU A 168 -3.85 -2.38 10.04
C GLU A 168 -2.42 -2.76 10.43
N ASN A 169 -2.11 -2.74 11.73
CA ASN A 169 -0.75 -2.91 12.22
C ASN A 169 -0.73 -3.61 13.59
N VAL A 170 0.42 -4.17 13.93
CA VAL A 170 0.72 -4.79 15.22
C VAL A 170 1.57 -3.81 16.05
N PRO A 171 1.25 -3.56 17.33
CA PRO A 171 0.31 -4.29 18.19
C PRO A 171 -1.13 -3.76 18.19
N SER A 172 -1.46 -2.74 17.39
CA SER A 172 -2.80 -2.15 17.41
C SER A 172 -3.13 -1.41 16.12
N LEU A 173 -4.41 -1.40 15.76
CA LEU A 173 -4.98 -0.54 14.72
C LEU A 173 -4.75 0.95 15.03
N SER A 174 -4.64 1.76 13.97
CA SER A 174 -4.61 3.22 14.10
C SER A 174 -5.40 3.92 13.00
N THR A 175 -5.61 5.23 13.14
CA THR A 175 -6.42 6.03 12.22
C THR A 175 -5.69 7.25 11.66
N PRO A 176 -4.68 7.05 10.78
CA PRO A 176 -3.96 8.16 10.19
C PRO A 176 -4.88 9.04 9.34
N SER A 177 -4.54 10.33 9.27
CA SER A 177 -5.19 11.27 8.35
C SER A 177 -4.67 11.09 6.93
N ASP A 178 -5.43 11.57 5.97
CA ASP A 178 -5.04 11.63 4.58
C ASP A 178 -3.80 12.47 4.35
N GLY A 179 -3.63 13.56 5.10
CA GLY A 179 -2.38 14.33 5.08
C GLY A 179 -1.16 13.49 5.48
N TYR A 180 -1.31 12.56 6.42
CA TYR A 180 -0.24 11.62 6.79
C TYR A 180 0.00 10.60 5.68
N PHE A 181 -1.05 9.93 5.20
CA PHE A 181 -0.97 8.95 4.10
C PHE A 181 -0.34 9.57 2.84
N SER A 182 -0.82 10.75 2.44
CA SER A 182 -0.32 11.52 1.30
C SER A 182 1.15 11.92 1.45
N ALA A 183 1.58 12.26 2.67
CA ALA A 183 2.98 12.59 2.94
C ALA A 183 3.87 11.35 2.86
N GLU A 184 3.45 10.22 3.44
CA GLU A 184 4.22 8.97 3.45
C GLU A 184 4.43 8.43 2.03
N HIS A 185 3.41 8.50 1.17
CA HIS A 185 3.48 8.05 -0.23
C HIS A 185 3.82 9.14 -1.24
N ASN A 186 4.26 10.32 -0.79
CA ASN A 186 4.66 11.40 -1.68
C ASN A 186 3.58 11.83 -2.70
N CYS A 187 2.29 11.76 -2.35
CA CYS A 187 1.21 11.97 -3.32
C CYS A 187 1.20 13.38 -3.92
N ALA A 188 1.62 14.41 -3.18
CA ALA A 188 1.76 15.75 -3.77
C ALA A 188 2.74 15.83 -4.96
N PHE A 189 3.70 14.90 -5.05
CA PHE A 189 4.57 14.74 -6.21
C PHE A 189 3.86 13.93 -7.31
N TRP A 190 3.29 12.78 -6.95
CA TRP A 190 2.64 11.88 -7.90
C TRP A 190 1.41 12.48 -8.55
N ASP A 191 0.58 13.24 -7.84
CA ASP A 191 -0.62 13.88 -8.37
C ASP A 191 -0.33 14.86 -9.51
N LYS A 192 0.91 15.34 -9.65
CA LYS A 192 1.36 16.21 -10.76
C LYS A 192 1.81 15.43 -12.00
N ILE A 193 2.12 14.15 -11.83
CA ILE A 193 2.70 13.28 -12.86
C ILE A 193 1.66 12.28 -13.34
N LEU A 194 0.86 11.72 -12.42
CA LEU A 194 -0.18 10.77 -12.69
C LEU A 194 -1.26 11.40 -13.56
N ILE A 195 -1.49 10.78 -14.71
CA ILE A 195 -2.58 11.16 -15.62
C ILE A 195 -3.79 10.30 -15.27
N TYR A 196 -4.81 10.93 -14.71
CA TYR A 196 -6.14 10.33 -14.59
C TYR A 196 -6.91 10.63 -15.86
N THR A 197 -6.98 9.69 -16.80
CA THR A 197 -7.80 9.86 -18.00
C THR A 197 -9.27 9.94 -17.60
N THR A 198 -9.87 11.11 -17.74
CA THR A 198 -11.33 11.24 -17.69
C THR A 198 -11.91 10.58 -18.94
N PRO A 199 -12.97 9.75 -18.82
CA PRO A 199 -13.69 9.28 -19.98
C PRO A 199 -14.17 10.49 -20.79
N SER A 200 -13.89 10.49 -22.09
CA SER A 200 -14.48 11.47 -23.00
C SER A 200 -16.00 11.33 -22.95
N THR A 201 -16.67 12.39 -22.52
CA THR A 201 -18.13 12.53 -22.50
C THR A 201 -18.74 12.42 -23.89
#